data_AF-A0A7W0WLG8-F1
#
_entry.id   AF-A0A7W0WLG8-F1
#
_cell.length_a   1.000
_cell.length_b   1.000
_cell.length_c   1.000
_cell.angle_alpha   90.00
_cell.angle_beta   90.00
_cell.angle_gamma   90.00
#
_symmetry.space_group_name_H-M   'P 1'
#
loop_
_entity.id
_entity.type
_entity.pdbx_description
1 polymer ?
#
loop_
_entity_poly.entity_id
_entity_poly.type
_entity_poly.pdbx_seq_one_letter_code
_entity_poly.pdbx_strand_id
1 'polypeptide(L)'
;AVGIGPFVVGPVIERRIGVGNYAALGIDAAEWRSAEWAHQRGLYAELQPDGAALDARLATLARQLAASNPEATTAMKRAFWQGTEHWPELLAERARLSGTLVVSGFARQAIERLSS
;
A
#
# COMPACT_ATOMS: atom_id res chain seq x y z
N ALA A 1 -13.38 -9.48 9.89
CA ALA A 1 -11.99 -9.54 9.41
C ALA A 1 -11.64 -10.98 9.01
N VAL A 2 -10.81 -11.17 7.97
CA VAL A 2 -10.39 -12.49 7.46
C VAL A 2 -9.41 -13.21 8.42
N GLY A 3 -8.85 -12.51 9.41
CA GLY A 3 -7.90 -13.08 10.36
C GLY A 3 -6.46 -13.14 9.85
N ILE A 4 -6.18 -12.44 8.74
CA ILE A 4 -4.84 -12.26 8.20
C ILE A 4 -4.46 -10.78 8.30
N GLY A 5 -3.27 -10.50 8.82
CA GLY A 5 -2.70 -9.15 8.78
C GLY A 5 -2.18 -8.83 7.38
N PRO A 6 -2.05 -7.54 7.01
CA PRO A 6 -1.56 -7.11 5.70
C PRO A 6 -0.03 -7.25 5.58
N PHE A 7 0.52 -8.43 5.86
CA PHE A 7 1.95 -8.63 6.03
C PHE A 7 2.77 -8.42 4.76
N VAL A 8 2.21 -8.71 3.58
CA VAL A 8 2.92 -8.59 2.29
C VAL A 8 2.95 -7.13 1.80
N VAL A 9 1.82 -6.42 1.89
CA VAL A 9 1.73 -5.01 1.48
C VAL A 9 2.17 -4.05 2.59
N GLY A 10 2.20 -4.52 3.83
CA GLY A 10 2.49 -3.77 5.05
C GLY A 10 3.77 -2.93 4.98
N PRO A 11 4.93 -3.49 4.57
CA PRO A 11 6.17 -2.72 4.48
C PRO A 11 6.07 -1.49 3.58
N VAL A 12 5.31 -1.57 2.48
CA VAL A 12 5.09 -0.44 1.56
C VAL A 12 4.23 0.63 2.23
N ILE A 13 3.15 0.22 2.88
CA ILE A 13 2.22 1.12 3.57
C ILE A 13 2.94 1.80 4.73
N GLU A 14 3.62 1.01 5.59
CA GLU A 14 4.41 1.50 6.72
C GLU A 14 5.48 2.51 6.28
N ARG A 15 6.22 2.23 5.21
CA ARG A 15 7.19 3.20 4.64
C ARG A 15 6.53 4.52 4.26
N ARG A 16 5.28 4.47 3.77
CA ARG A 16 4.57 5.64 3.27
C ARG A 16 3.95 6.50 4.38
N ILE A 17 3.34 5.87 5.38
CA ILE A 17 2.55 6.56 6.42
C ILE A 17 3.15 6.47 7.82
N GLY A 18 4.27 5.76 7.99
CA GLY A 18 4.92 5.51 9.27
C GLY A 18 4.26 4.42 10.10
N VAL A 19 5.04 3.85 11.02
CA VAL A 19 4.63 2.73 11.90
C VAL A 19 3.38 3.02 12.72
N GLY A 20 3.21 4.26 13.22
CA GLY A 20 2.07 4.63 14.05
C GLY A 20 0.74 4.58 13.29
N ASN A 21 0.68 5.18 12.10
CA ASN A 21 -0.53 5.15 11.28
C ASN A 21 -0.81 3.73 10.76
N TYR A 22 0.23 2.99 10.39
CA TYR A 22 0.09 1.60 9.95
C TYR A 22 -0.44 0.69 11.07
N ALA A 23 0.09 0.81 12.29
CA ALA A 23 -0.39 0.06 13.45
C ALA A 23 -1.86 0.39 13.77
N ALA A 24 -2.24 1.67 13.69
CA ALA A 24 -3.63 2.08 13.89
C ALA A 24 -4.59 1.44 12.86
N LEU A 25 -4.20 1.35 11.59
CA LEU A 25 -4.98 0.63 10.57
C LEU A 25 -5.09 -0.87 10.87
N GLY A 26 -4.03 -1.48 11.39
CA GLY A 26 -4.03 -2.91 11.73
C GLY A 26 -4.89 -3.25 12.94
N ILE A 27 -4.92 -2.37 13.95
CA ILE A 27 -5.73 -2.54 15.17
C ILE A 27 -7.20 -2.27 14.88
N ASP A 28 -7.48 -1.16 14.19
CA ASP A 28 -8.83 -0.70 13.87
C ASP A 28 -9.21 -1.09 12.42
N ALA A 29 -9.03 -2.37 12.10
CA ALA A 29 -9.14 -2.89 10.73
C ALA A 29 -10.58 -3.00 10.20
N ALA A 30 -11.59 -2.76 11.05
CA ALA A 30 -13.00 -2.78 10.66
C ALA A 30 -13.46 -1.42 10.09
N GLU A 31 -12.75 -0.34 10.43
CA GLU A 31 -13.13 1.02 10.06
C GLU A 31 -12.57 1.43 8.70
N TRP A 32 -13.44 1.99 7.87
CA TRP A 32 -13.06 2.55 6.58
C TRP A 32 -12.47 3.95 6.76
N ARG A 33 -11.36 4.23 6.07
CA ARG A 33 -10.76 5.56 6.04
C ARG A 33 -11.14 6.29 4.77
N SER A 34 -11.41 7.60 4.91
CA SER A 34 -11.75 8.45 3.77
C SER A 34 -10.49 8.80 2.94
N ALA A 35 -10.72 9.33 1.74
CA ALA A 35 -9.63 9.80 0.88
C ALA A 35 -8.85 10.97 1.52
N GLU A 36 -9.55 11.85 2.23
CA GLU A 36 -8.98 12.97 3.00
C GLU A 36 -8.04 12.46 4.09
N TRP A 37 -8.46 11.45 4.86
CA TRP A 37 -7.59 10.83 5.85
C TRP A 37 -6.33 10.25 5.19
N ALA A 38 -6.50 9.50 4.10
CA ALA A 38 -5.39 8.90 3.38
C ALA A 38 -4.41 9.95 2.85
N HIS A 39 -4.91 11.08 2.35
CA HIS A 39 -4.07 12.20 1.93
C HIS A 39 -3.34 12.86 3.11
N GLN A 40 -4.04 13.17 4.20
CA GLN A 40 -3.46 13.78 5.41
C GLN A 40 -2.36 12.93 6.05
N ARG A 41 -2.48 11.60 5.98
CA ARG A 41 -1.45 10.66 6.47
C ARG A 41 -0.35 10.35 5.45
N GLY A 42 -0.39 10.98 4.29
CA GLY A 42 0.60 10.82 3.24
C GLY A 42 0.43 9.58 2.38
N LEU A 43 -0.61 8.76 2.59
CA LEU A 43 -0.90 7.59 1.76
C LEU A 43 -1.22 8.01 0.32
N TYR A 44 -2.05 9.05 0.15
CA TYR A 44 -2.34 9.66 -1.15
C TYR A 44 -1.56 10.94 -1.34
N ALA A 45 -0.98 11.12 -2.53
CA ALA A 45 -0.19 12.30 -2.87
C ALA A 45 -1.06 13.54 -3.13
N GLU A 46 -2.24 13.34 -3.71
CA GLU A 46 -3.16 14.41 -4.12
C GLU A 46 -4.59 13.84 -4.18
N LEU A 47 -5.59 14.70 -3.96
CA LEU A 47 -7.01 14.38 -4.13
C LEU A 47 -7.57 15.15 -5.31
N GLN A 48 -8.49 14.51 -6.03
CA GLN A 48 -9.20 15.08 -7.16
C GLN A 48 -10.70 14.98 -6.92
N PRO A 49 -11.51 15.95 -7.40
CA PRO A 49 -12.94 16.01 -7.11
C PRO A 49 -13.72 14.85 -7.73
N ASP A 50 -13.25 14.32 -8.86
CA ASP A 50 -13.87 13.21 -9.57
C ASP A 50 -12.85 12.46 -10.44
N GLY A 51 -13.30 11.39 -11.10
CA GLY A 51 -12.46 10.57 -11.98
C GLY A 51 -11.96 11.31 -13.22
N ALA A 52 -12.74 12.23 -13.80
CA ALA A 52 -12.33 12.96 -14.99
C ALA A 52 -11.19 13.95 -14.68
N ALA A 53 -11.27 14.62 -13.52
CA ALA A 53 -10.20 15.46 -13.01
C ALA A 53 -8.94 14.64 -12.69
N LEU A 54 -9.10 13.44 -12.11
CA LEU A 54 -7.99 12.51 -11.89
C LEU A 54 -7.29 12.11 -13.19
N ASP A 55 -8.04 11.73 -14.22
CA ASP A 55 -7.48 11.35 -15.52
C ASP A 55 -6.72 12.51 -16.17
N ALA A 56 -7.28 13.71 -16.15
CA ALA A 56 -6.63 14.91 -16.69
C ALA A 56 -5.31 15.23 -15.94
N ARG A 57 -5.33 15.10 -14.61
CA ARG A 57 -4.16 15.31 -13.75
C ARG A 57 -3.07 14.27 -14.01
N LEU A 58 -3.44 13.00 -14.15
CA LEU A 58 -2.54 11.89 -14.48
C LEU A 58 -1.92 12.06 -15.86
N ALA A 59 -2.72 12.41 -16.88
CA ALA A 59 -2.23 12.65 -18.23
C ALA A 59 -1.19 13.79 -18.26
N THR A 60 -1.43 14.84 -17.47
CA THR A 60 -0.48 15.96 -17.34
C THR A 60 0.82 15.51 -16.66
N LEU A 61 0.73 14.79 -15.55
CA LEU A 61 1.91 14.28 -14.84
C LEU A 61 2.73 13.33 -15.71
N ALA A 62 2.07 12.41 -16.39
CA ALA A 62 2.70 11.43 -17.26
C ALA A 62 3.48 12.11 -18.40
N ARG A 63 2.90 13.14 -19.03
CA ARG A 63 3.61 13.92 -20.07
C ARG A 63 4.84 14.64 -19.51
N GLN A 64 4.76 15.23 -18.32
CA GLN A 64 5.90 15.87 -17.68
C GLN A 64 7.03 14.88 -17.35
N LEU A 65 6.68 13.71 -16.83
CA LEU A 65 7.63 12.65 -16.53
C LEU A 65 8.26 12.07 -17.81
N ALA A 66 7.48 11.89 -18.87
CA ALA A 66 7.98 11.40 -20.15
C ALA A 66 8.94 12.39 -20.84
N ALA A 67 8.77 13.69 -20.59
CA ALA A 67 9.68 14.74 -21.07
C ALA A 67 10.93 14.93 -20.19
N SER A 68 11.02 14.25 -19.05
CA SER A 68 12.15 14.38 -18.12
C SER A 68 13.36 13.56 -18.56
N ASN A 69 14.56 13.93 -18.08
CA ASN A 69 15.78 13.16 -18.35
C ASN A 69 15.63 11.72 -17.79
N PRO A 70 15.72 10.67 -18.63
CA PRO A 70 15.54 9.28 -18.21
C PRO A 70 16.61 8.80 -17.22
N GLU A 71 17.86 9.25 -17.35
CA GLU A 71 18.96 8.86 -16.46
C GLU A 71 18.77 9.47 -15.07
N ALA A 72 18.45 10.77 -15.00
CA ALA A 72 18.15 11.45 -13.75
C ALA A 72 16.94 10.82 -13.04
N THR A 73 15.88 10.52 -13.80
CA THR A 73 14.67 9.87 -13.26
C THR A 73 14.99 8.48 -12.71
N THR A 74 15.83 7.71 -13.40
CA THR A 74 16.25 6.37 -12.97
C THR A 74 17.08 6.46 -11.68
N ALA A 75 18.07 7.34 -11.62
CA ALA A 75 18.89 7.56 -10.44
C ALA A 75 18.05 8.01 -9.24
N MET A 76 17.13 8.95 -9.46
CA MET A 76 16.23 9.46 -8.43
C MET A 76 15.29 8.36 -7.90
N LYS A 77 14.71 7.52 -8.78
CA LYS A 77 13.91 6.38 -8.34
C LYS A 77 14.73 5.41 -7.50
N ARG A 78 15.96 5.07 -7.89
CA ARG A 78 16.82 4.22 -7.05
C ARG A 78 17.06 4.85 -5.67
N ALA A 79 17.37 6.14 -5.62
CA ALA A 79 17.57 6.86 -4.36
C ALA A 79 16.33 6.81 -3.45
N PHE A 80 15.13 7.02 -4.00
CA PHE A 80 13.87 6.95 -3.24
C PHE A 80 13.57 5.58 -2.63
N TRP A 81 14.12 4.52 -3.21
CA TRP A 81 13.95 3.14 -2.76
C TRP A 81 15.16 2.61 -1.98
N GLN A 82 16.11 3.46 -1.60
CA GLN A 82 17.16 3.05 -0.67
C GLN A 82 16.57 2.57 0.67
N GLY A 83 17.21 1.55 1.25
CA GLY A 83 16.78 0.89 2.48
C GLY A 83 15.75 -0.23 2.25
N THR A 84 15.44 -0.57 0.99
CA THR A 84 14.54 -1.68 0.64
C THR A 84 15.27 -2.88 0.01
N GLU A 85 16.59 -2.95 0.13
CA GLU A 85 17.42 -3.98 -0.52
C GLU A 85 17.13 -5.38 0.03
N HIS A 86 16.77 -5.47 1.31
CA HIS A 86 16.40 -6.70 2.03
C HIS A 86 14.92 -7.10 1.84
N TRP A 87 14.18 -6.37 1.00
CA TRP A 87 12.76 -6.63 0.82
C TRP A 87 12.44 -7.98 0.17
N PRO A 88 13.22 -8.52 -0.79
CA PRO A 88 12.94 -9.85 -1.32
C PRO A 88 12.81 -10.92 -0.21
N GLU A 89 13.72 -10.93 0.75
CA GLU A 89 13.68 -11.85 1.89
C GLU A 89 12.55 -11.51 2.87
N LEU A 90 12.40 -10.23 3.20
CA LEU A 90 11.34 -9.75 4.09
C LEU A 90 9.95 -10.11 3.57
N LEU A 91 9.69 -9.84 2.28
CA LEU A 91 8.39 -10.07 1.65
C LEU A 91 8.10 -11.56 1.50
N ALA A 92 9.12 -12.40 1.22
CA ALA A 92 8.97 -13.85 1.20
C ALA A 92 8.58 -14.39 2.59
N GLU A 93 9.25 -13.94 3.65
CA GLU A 93 8.95 -14.36 5.02
C GLU A 93 7.54 -13.90 5.44
N ARG A 94 7.16 -12.67 5.11
CA ARG A 94 5.80 -12.15 5.35
C ARG A 94 4.74 -12.92 4.57
N ALA A 95 5.01 -13.30 3.33
CA ALA A 95 4.12 -14.13 2.52
C ALA A 95 3.95 -15.53 3.12
N ARG A 96 5.01 -16.15 3.64
CA ARG A 96 4.94 -17.44 4.34
C ARG A 96 4.05 -17.37 5.60
N LEU A 97 4.19 -16.30 6.39
CA LEU A 97 3.34 -16.05 7.55
C LEU A 97 1.87 -15.90 7.13
N SER A 98 1.58 -15.06 6.13
CA SER A 98 0.23 -14.91 5.57
C SER A 98 -0.34 -16.24 5.06
N GLY A 99 0.47 -17.03 4.35
CA GLY A 99 0.08 -18.36 3.83
C GLY A 99 -0.24 -19.37 4.92
N THR A 100 0.44 -19.31 6.06
CA THR A 100 0.15 -20.17 7.21
C THR A 100 -1.17 -19.75 7.89
N LEU A 101 -1.41 -18.45 8.01
CA LEU A 101 -2.61 -17.93 8.67
C LEU A 101 -3.88 -18.14 7.84
N VAL A 102 -3.80 -18.02 6.50
CA VAL A 102 -4.98 -18.17 5.63
C VAL A 102 -5.52 -19.61 5.62
N VAL A 103 -4.68 -20.61 5.87
CA VAL A 103 -5.12 -22.02 5.93
C VAL A 103 -5.68 -22.42 7.29
N SER A 104 -5.58 -21.54 8.30
CA SER A 104 -6.12 -21.79 9.64
C SER A 104 -7.63 -21.98 9.63
N GLY A 105 -8.15 -22.73 10.61
CA GLY A 105 -9.60 -22.93 10.76
C GLY A 105 -10.37 -21.61 10.90
N PHE A 106 -9.77 -20.61 11.57
CA PHE A 106 -10.36 -19.28 11.72
C PHE A 106 -10.53 -18.57 10.37
N ALA A 107 -9.48 -18.51 9.56
CA ALA A 107 -9.51 -17.83 8.27
C ALA A 107 -10.47 -18.50 7.29
N ARG A 108 -10.52 -19.84 7.25
CA ARG A 108 -11.49 -20.58 6.42
C ARG A 108 -12.92 -20.24 6.78
N GLN A 109 -13.28 -20.30 8.05
CA GLN A 109 -14.63 -19.94 8.51
C GLN A 109 -14.96 -18.46 8.25
N ALA A 110 -13.98 -17.57 8.35
CA ALA A 110 -14.18 -16.15 8.04
C ALA A 110 -14.44 -15.91 6.55
N ILE A 111 -13.76 -16.64 5.65
CA ILE A 111 -13.96 -16.56 4.20
C ILE A 111 -15.33 -17.15 3.81
N GLU A 112 -15.74 -18.26 4.40
CA GLU A 112 -17.07 -18.86 4.17
C GLU A 112 -18.19 -17.87 4.47
N ARG A 113 -18.11 -17.14 5.61
CA ARG A 113 -19.09 -16.11 5.99
C ARG A 113 -19.14 -14.89 5.06
N LEU A 114 -18.10 -14.65 4.26
CA LEU A 114 -18.06 -13.54 3.29
C LEU A 114 -18.63 -13.95 1.92
N SER A 115 -18.74 -15.25 1.66
CA SER A 115 -19.17 -15.80 0.36
C SER A 115 -20.66 -16.20 0.36
N SER A 116 -21.34 -16.06 1.51
CA SER A 116 -22.77 -16.28 1.73
C SER A 116 -23.51 -14.95 1.79
#